data_AF-A0A968RI19-F1
#
_entry.id   AF-A0A968RI19-F1
#
_cell.length_a   1.000
_cell.length_b   1.000
_cell.length_c   1.000
_cell.angle_alpha   90.00
_cell.angle_beta   90.00
_cell.angle_gamma   90.00
#
_symmetry.space_group_name_H-M   'P 1'
#
loop_
_entity.id
_entity.type
_entity.pdbx_description
1 polymer ?
#
loop_
_entity_poly.entity_id
_entity_poly.type
_entity_poly.pdbx_seq_one_letter_code
_entity_poly.pdbx_strand_id
1 'polypeptide(L)'
;MTYLGGFRETPIDLLASEAAGTTVFTTSEAFSINQPDYFKVDFRFYYKRNKTKYNTTLSLDIQNLTNQQNQAFSYYDALLNTVVTKYQLGLIPILNWRIEF
;
A
#
# COMPACT_ATOMS: atom_id res chain seq x y z
N MET A 1 8.00 9.34 7.99
CA MET A 1 8.55 8.03 7.58
C MET A 1 7.90 6.96 8.44
N THR A 2 7.58 5.84 7.83
CA THR A 2 6.94 4.71 8.49
C THR A 2 7.82 3.49 8.27
N TYR A 3 8.24 2.87 9.37
CA TYR A 3 8.92 1.59 9.37
C TYR A 3 8.19 0.69 10.35
N LEU A 4 7.76 -0.48 9.89
CA LEU A 4 7.13 -1.50 10.71
C LEU A 4 7.84 -2.82 10.42
N GLY A 5 7.85 -3.72 11.39
CA GLY A 5 8.26 -5.10 11.13
C GLY A 5 7.34 -5.78 10.13
N GLY A 6 7.75 -6.95 9.65
CA GLY A 6 6.95 -7.82 8.80
C GLY A 6 5.53 -8.07 9.34
N PHE A 7 4.53 -7.90 8.48
CA PHE A 7 3.17 -8.33 8.80
C PHE A 7 3.07 -9.86 8.77
N ARG A 8 2.15 -10.40 9.57
CA ARG A 8 1.86 -11.83 9.57
C ARG A 8 0.80 -12.17 8.55
N GLU A 9 1.03 -13.24 7.80
CA GLU A 9 0.12 -13.75 6.77
C GLU A 9 -0.15 -15.23 7.00
N THR A 10 -1.31 -15.68 6.57
CA THR A 10 -1.67 -17.11 6.59
C THR A 10 -1.36 -17.71 5.22
N PRO A 11 -0.68 -18.87 5.16
CA PRO A 11 -0.43 -19.56 3.89
C PRO A 11 -1.71 -19.85 3.11
N ILE A 12 -1.60 -19.81 1.79
CA ILE A 12 -2.67 -20.20 0.87
C ILE A 12 -2.45 -21.66 0.46
N ASP A 13 -3.47 -22.49 0.61
CA ASP A 13 -3.47 -23.86 0.11
C ASP A 13 -3.74 -23.81 -1.40
N LEU A 14 -2.69 -24.02 -2.20
CA LEU A 14 -2.78 -23.94 -3.66
C LEU A 14 -3.76 -24.98 -4.23
N LEU A 15 -3.73 -26.22 -3.73
CA LEU A 15 -4.55 -27.31 -4.27
C LEU A 15 -6.02 -27.10 -3.91
N ALA A 16 -6.31 -26.72 -2.66
CA ALA A 16 -7.66 -26.40 -2.25
C ALA A 16 -8.18 -25.12 -2.96
N SER A 17 -7.31 -24.14 -3.20
CA SER A 17 -7.67 -22.92 -3.94
C SER A 17 -7.98 -23.20 -5.40
N GLU A 18 -7.20 -24.07 -6.05
CA GLU A 18 -7.42 -24.52 -7.42
C GLU A 18 -8.75 -25.26 -7.54
N ALA A 19 -9.04 -26.19 -6.63
CA ALA A 19 -10.31 -26.92 -6.60
C ALA A 19 -11.52 -25.99 -6.35
N ALA A 20 -11.35 -24.94 -5.54
CA ALA A 20 -12.42 -24.00 -5.20
C ALA A 20 -12.56 -22.83 -6.19
N GLY A 21 -11.57 -22.60 -7.06
CA GLY A 21 -11.50 -21.43 -7.94
C GLY A 21 -11.36 -20.09 -7.21
N THR A 22 -10.96 -20.11 -5.95
CA THR A 22 -10.82 -18.92 -5.10
C THR A 22 -9.73 -19.15 -4.06
N THR A 23 -9.28 -18.09 -3.38
CA THR A 23 -8.23 -18.22 -2.36
C THR A 23 -8.74 -18.98 -1.14
N VAL A 24 -8.11 -20.11 -0.83
CA VAL A 24 -8.35 -20.94 0.36
C VAL A 24 -7.10 -20.92 1.23
N PHE A 25 -7.26 -20.57 2.51
CA PHE A 25 -6.16 -20.45 3.45
C PHE A 25 -5.95 -21.72 4.28
N THR A 26 -4.70 -22.05 4.57
CA THR A 26 -4.31 -23.13 5.48
C THR A 26 -4.49 -22.68 6.94
N THR A 27 -5.69 -22.88 7.49
CA THR A 27 -6.04 -22.38 8.84
C THR A 27 -5.23 -22.99 9.97
N SER A 28 -4.70 -24.20 9.81
CA SER A 28 -3.79 -24.84 10.77
C SER A 28 -2.45 -24.10 10.92
N GLU A 29 -2.09 -23.28 9.93
CA GLU A 29 -0.86 -22.48 9.90
C GLU A 29 -1.16 -20.98 9.91
N ALA A 30 -2.26 -20.58 10.55
CA ALA A 30 -2.66 -19.17 10.64
C ALA A 30 -1.51 -18.29 11.15
N PHE A 31 -1.24 -17.19 10.43
CA PHE A 31 -0.20 -16.19 10.77
C PHE A 31 1.24 -16.74 10.85
N SER A 32 1.52 -17.90 10.23
CA SER A 32 2.85 -18.50 10.24
C SER A 32 3.87 -17.75 9.38
N ILE A 33 3.42 -17.13 8.29
CA ILE A 33 4.29 -16.38 7.37
C ILE A 33 4.63 -15.02 7.98
N ASN A 34 5.91 -14.67 7.95
CA ASN A 34 6.38 -13.32 8.25
C ASN A 34 6.77 -12.62 6.95
N GLN A 35 6.05 -11.57 6.58
CA GLN A 35 6.37 -10.77 5.40
C GLN A 35 7.67 -9.98 5.62
N PRO A 36 8.30 -9.48 4.54
CA PRO A 36 9.38 -8.52 4.67
C PRO A 36 8.91 -7.26 5.43
N ASP A 37 9.86 -6.59 6.08
CA ASP A 37 9.57 -5.37 6.81
C ASP A 37 8.97 -4.29 5.91
N TYR A 38 8.01 -3.56 6.47
CA TYR A 38 7.31 -2.48 5.78
C TYR A 38 8.11 -1.18 5.92
N PHE A 39 8.33 -0.50 4.79
CA PHE A 39 8.99 0.80 4.79
C PHE A 39 8.37 1.78 3.78
N LYS A 40 8.02 2.98 4.25
CA LYS A 40 7.47 4.04 3.41
C LYS A 40 7.95 5.42 3.89
N VAL A 41 8.39 6.24 2.95
CA VAL A 41 8.70 7.66 3.19
C VAL A 41 7.69 8.52 2.46
N ASP A 42 7.05 9.44 3.17
CA ASP A 42 6.15 10.43 2.60
C ASP A 42 6.76 11.82 2.75
N PHE A 43 6.59 12.65 1.74
CA PHE A 43 7.10 14.01 1.71
C PHE A 43 6.00 14.99 1.34
N ARG A 44 5.96 16.13 2.03
CA ARG A 44 5.00 17.19 1.76
C ARG A 44 5.71 18.53 1.74
N PHE A 45 5.52 19.26 0.65
CA PHE A 45 5.90 20.66 0.53
C PHE A 45 4.63 21.50 0.38
N TYR A 46 4.58 22.66 1.04
CA TYR A 46 3.50 23.62 0.82
C TYR A 46 3.99 25.05 0.89
N TYR A 47 3.31 25.91 0.15
CA TYR A 47 3.50 27.35 0.12
C TYR A 47 2.16 28.01 0.43
N LYS A 48 2.13 28.84 1.48
CA LYS A 48 0.96 29.63 1.88
C LYS A 48 1.25 31.11 1.69
N ARG A 49 0.33 31.82 1.05
CA ARG A 49 0.38 33.28 0.86
C ARG A 49 -0.92 33.90 1.34
N ASN A 50 -0.80 34.77 2.35
CA ASN A 50 -1.93 35.50 2.92
C ASN A 50 -2.02 36.90 2.31
N LYS A 51 -3.23 37.31 1.91
CA LYS A 51 -3.55 38.67 1.42
C LYS A 51 -4.80 39.17 2.14
N THR A 52 -4.96 40.48 2.19
CA THR A 52 -6.07 41.15 2.87
C THR A 52 -7.46 40.70 2.40
N LYS A 53 -7.59 40.22 1.16
CA LYS A 53 -8.87 39.82 0.54
C LYS A 53 -8.99 38.33 0.24
N TYR A 54 -7.91 37.56 0.41
CA TYR A 54 -7.88 36.14 0.12
C TYR A 54 -6.61 35.50 0.67
N ASN A 55 -6.67 34.21 0.98
CA ASN A 55 -5.50 33.39 1.32
C ASN A 55 -5.36 32.28 0.27
N THR A 56 -4.13 31.97 -0.11
CA THR A 56 -3.83 30.88 -1.05
C THR A 56 -2.87 29.89 -0.43
N THR A 57 -3.09 28.60 -0.67
CA THR A 57 -2.18 27.53 -0.30
C THR A 57 -1.97 26.61 -1.49
N LEU A 58 -0.72 26.42 -1.91
CA LEU A 58 -0.31 25.43 -2.89
C LEU A 58 0.47 24.34 -2.15
N SER A 59 0.09 23.07 -2.29
CA SER A 59 0.84 21.95 -1.69
C SER A 59 1.08 20.83 -2.68
N LEU A 60 2.25 20.19 -2.56
CA LEU A 60 2.62 18.96 -3.24
C LEU A 60 2.93 17.91 -2.18
N ASP A 61 2.12 16.86 -2.16
CA ASP A 61 2.24 15.73 -1.24
C ASP A 61 2.65 14.51 -2.08
N ILE A 62 3.80 13.92 -1.77
CA ILE A 62 4.35 12.74 -2.45
C ILE A 62 4.33 11.60 -1.44
N GLN A 63 3.42 10.65 -1.64
CA GLN A 63 3.42 9.42 -0.87
C GLN A 63 4.35 8.38 -1.48
N ASN A 64 4.97 7.56 -0.64
CA ASN A 64 5.92 6.52 -1.05
C ASN A 64 7.03 7.08 -1.96
N LEU A 65 7.71 8.12 -1.48
CA LEU A 65 8.77 8.86 -2.16
C LEU A 65 9.89 7.93 -2.69
N THR A 66 10.20 6.86 -1.97
CA THR A 66 11.22 5.87 -2.38
C THR A 66 10.69 4.84 -3.37
N ASN A 67 9.40 4.90 -3.73
CA ASN A 67 8.71 3.93 -4.59
C ASN A 67 8.92 2.48 -4.14
N GLN A 68 8.94 2.25 -2.82
CA GLN A 68 9.18 0.93 -2.23
C GLN A 68 7.99 0.01 -2.52
N GLN A 69 8.29 -1.22 -2.96
CA GLN A 69 7.29 -2.27 -3.18
C GLN A 69 6.99 -3.00 -1.87
N ASN A 70 6.16 -2.40 -1.03
CA ASN A 70 5.69 -3.06 0.19
C ASN A 70 4.63 -4.11 -0.15
N GLN A 71 4.78 -5.32 0.37
CA GLN A 71 3.77 -6.37 0.22
C GLN A 71 2.46 -5.94 0.90
N ALA A 72 1.33 -6.17 0.22
CA ALA A 72 0.00 -5.90 0.75
C ALA A 72 -0.64 -7.22 1.23
N PHE A 73 -0.79 -8.18 0.31
CA PHE A 73 -1.34 -9.50 0.57
C PHE A 73 -1.02 -10.43 -0.59
N SER A 74 -1.12 -11.73 -0.38
CA SER A 74 -1.08 -12.74 -1.44
C SER A 74 -2.49 -13.27 -1.71
N TYR A 75 -2.74 -13.72 -2.93
CA TYR A 75 -4.02 -14.31 -3.32
C TYR A 75 -3.79 -15.37 -4.39
N TYR A 76 -4.73 -16.30 -4.51
CA TYR A 76 -4.76 -17.24 -5.62
C TYR A 76 -5.37 -16.57 -6.86
N ASP A 77 -4.62 -16.60 -7.96
CA ASP A 77 -5.07 -16.14 -9.27
C ASP A 77 -5.54 -17.35 -10.09
N ALA A 78 -6.85 -17.43 -10.32
CA ALA A 78 -7.48 -18.54 -11.04
C ALA A 78 -7.18 -18.55 -12.55
N LEU A 79 -6.70 -17.43 -13.13
CA LEU A 79 -6.26 -17.40 -14.53
C LEU A 79 -4.84 -17.95 -14.66
N LEU A 80 -3.97 -17.62 -13.70
CA LEU A 80 -2.57 -18.02 -13.68
C LEU A 80 -2.33 -19.36 -12.96
N ASN A 81 -3.34 -19.90 -12.28
CA ASN A 81 -3.27 -21.09 -11.43
C ASN A 81 -2.11 -21.03 -10.43
N THR A 82 -1.87 -19.87 -9.82
CA THR A 82 -0.77 -19.66 -8.90
C THR A 82 -1.14 -18.68 -7.79
N VAL A 83 -0.41 -18.75 -6.68
CA VAL A 83 -0.44 -17.70 -5.66
C VAL A 83 0.39 -16.52 -6.16
N VAL A 84 -0.20 -15.33 -6.14
CA VAL A 84 0.41 -14.07 -6.57
C VAL A 84 0.46 -13.11 -5.40
N THR A 85 1.63 -12.51 -5.18
CA THR A 85 1.80 -11.44 -4.21
C THR A 85 1.37 -10.11 -4.81
N LYS A 86 0.45 -9.41 -4.12
CA LYS A 86 0.06 -8.03 -4.43
C LYS A 86 0.86 -7.06 -3.58
N TYR A 87 1.42 -6.04 -4.23
CA TYR A 87 2.10 -4.94 -3.56
C TYR A 87 1.16 -3.75 -3.36
N GLN A 88 1.48 -2.94 -2.35
CA GLN A 88 0.85 -1.64 -2.15
C GLN A 88 1.13 -0.69 -3.32
N LEU A 89 0.36 0.40 -3.40
CA LEU A 89 0.58 1.43 -4.40
C LEU A 89 2.00 2.00 -4.31
N GLY A 90 2.58 2.27 -5.49
CA GLY A 90 3.88 2.91 -5.63
C GLY A 90 3.86 4.40 -5.25
N LEU A 91 4.73 5.18 -5.87
CA LEU A 91 4.77 6.63 -5.67
C LEU A 91 3.46 7.28 -6.13
N ILE A 92 2.84 8.07 -5.24
CA ILE A 92 1.61 8.82 -5.54
C ILE A 92 1.86 10.32 -5.32
N PRO A 93 1.90 11.14 -6.39
CA PRO A 93 1.95 12.59 -6.27
C PRO A 93 0.54 13.17 -6.17
N ILE A 94 0.35 14.10 -5.24
CA ILE A 94 -0.93 14.79 -5.01
C ILE A 94 -0.64 16.29 -4.99
N LEU A 95 -1.13 17.01 -6.01
CA LEU A 95 -1.08 18.45 -6.08
C LEU A 95 -2.40 19.04 -5.59
N ASN A 96 -2.34 20.01 -4.67
CA ASN A 96 -3.51 20.71 -4.17
C ASN A 96 -3.28 22.22 -4.26
N TRP A 97 -4.31 22.93 -4.73
CA TRP A 97 -4.36 24.39 -4.66
C TRP A 97 -5.68 24.84 -4.03
N ARG A 98 -5.57 25.61 -2.95
CA ARG A 98 -6.71 26.15 -2.20
C ARG A 98 -6.68 27.67 -2.19
N ILE A 99 -7.85 28.28 -2.36
CA ILE A 99 -8.09 29.71 -2.21
C ILE A 99 -9.23 29.89 -1.19
N GLU A 100 -9.03 30.74 -0.20
CA GLU A 100 -10.01 31.09 0.84
C GLU A 100 -10.24 32.61 0.77
N PHE A 101 -11.49 33.08 0.93
CA PHE A 101 -11.88 34.49 0.81
C PHE A 101 -12.24 35.08 2.17
#